data_AF-A0A285V0J2-F1
#
_entry.id   AF-A0A285V0J2-F1
#
_cell.length_a   1.000
_cell.length_b   1.000
_cell.length_c   1.000
_cell.angle_alpha   90.00
_cell.angle_beta   90.00
_cell.angle_gamma   90.00
#
_symmetry.space_group_name_H-M   'P 1'
#
loop_
_entity.id
_entity.type
_entity.pdbx_description
1 polymer ?
#
loop_
_entity_poly.entity_id
_entity_poly.type
_entity_poly.pdbx_seq_one_letter_code
_entity_poly.pdbx_strand_id
1 'polypeptide(L)'
;MVRRSGRHEHMYDHEREAFIAHATALHKTICNTSGSLTTSGEEYRVLAELNQAICGAIQKITGEPPAWARPATHTGTGVPK
;
A
#
# COMPACT_ATOMS: atom_id res chain seq x y z
N MET A 1 -29.81 -30.33 0.71
CA MET A 1 -30.14 -28.94 1.11
C MET A 1 -28.85 -28.25 1.55
N VAL A 2 -28.13 -27.59 0.63
CA VAL A 2 -26.87 -26.91 0.94
C VAL A 2 -27.21 -25.44 1.21
N ARG A 3 -27.12 -25.03 2.47
CA ARG A 3 -27.17 -23.62 2.85
C ARG A 3 -25.91 -22.96 2.28
N ARG A 4 -26.02 -22.31 1.12
CA ARG A 4 -24.99 -21.38 0.64
C ARG A 4 -25.01 -20.21 1.59
N SER A 5 -24.12 -20.23 2.58
CA SER A 5 -23.84 -19.09 3.45
C SER A 5 -23.61 -17.86 2.55
N GLY A 6 -24.35 -16.79 2.83
CA GLY A 6 -24.29 -15.54 2.08
C GLY A 6 -22.85 -15.08 1.93
N ARG A 7 -22.34 -15.13 0.70
CA ARG A 7 -21.03 -14.61 0.34
C ARG A 7 -21.11 -13.10 0.58
N HIS A 8 -20.38 -12.59 1.56
CA HIS A 8 -20.17 -11.16 1.67
C HIS A 8 -19.51 -10.68 0.38
N GLU A 9 -20.24 -9.90 -0.42
CA GLU A 9 -19.74 -9.33 -1.68
C GLU A 9 -18.73 -8.20 -1.43
N HIS A 10 -18.69 -7.65 -0.21
CA HIS A 10 -17.86 -6.54 0.17
C HIS A 10 -17.24 -6.74 1.55
N MET A 11 -15.99 -6.27 1.69
CA MET A 11 -15.28 -6.17 2.96
C MET A 11 -15.97 -5.16 3.87
N TYR A 12 -16.12 -5.49 5.14
CA TYR A 12 -16.57 -4.54 6.16
C TYR A 12 -15.50 -3.48 6.43
N ASP A 13 -15.91 -2.34 7.02
CA ASP A 13 -15.00 -1.23 7.30
C ASP A 13 -13.86 -1.63 8.25
N HIS A 14 -14.13 -2.42 9.29
CA HIS A 14 -13.10 -2.90 10.21
C HIS A 14 -12.10 -3.86 9.54
N GLU A 15 -12.55 -4.70 8.60
CA GLU A 15 -11.66 -5.56 7.80
C GLU A 15 -10.81 -4.73 6.86
N ARG A 16 -11.37 -3.63 6.33
CA ARG A 16 -10.67 -2.66 5.47
C ARG A 16 -9.58 -1.93 6.24
N GLU A 17 -9.89 -1.44 7.42
CA GLU A 17 -8.92 -0.82 8.31
C GLU A 17 -7.81 -1.80 8.70
N ALA A 18 -8.15 -3.04 9.08
CA ALA A 18 -7.17 -4.07 9.39
C ALA A 18 -6.26 -4.39 8.19
N PHE A 19 -6.84 -4.54 7.00
CA PHE A 19 -6.07 -4.75 5.77
C PHE A 19 -5.08 -3.60 5.52
N ILE A 20 -5.53 -2.35 5.61
CA ILE A 20 -4.66 -1.18 5.41
C ILE A 20 -3.54 -1.17 6.46
N ALA A 21 -3.84 -1.46 7.73
CA ALA A 21 -2.84 -1.53 8.79
C ALA A 21 -1.77 -2.60 8.52
N HIS A 22 -2.18 -3.80 8.11
CA HIS A 22 -1.25 -4.89 7.77
C HIS A 22 -0.41 -4.56 6.53
N ALA A 23 -1.03 -4.03 5.48
CA ALA A 23 -0.34 -3.59 4.27
C ALA A 23 0.70 -2.49 4.55
N THR A 24 0.36 -1.56 5.44
CA THR A 24 1.27 -0.51 5.93
C THR A 24 2.45 -1.10 6.69
N ALA A 25 2.21 -2.07 7.57
CA ALA A 25 3.27 -2.73 8.32
C ALA A 25 4.23 -3.49 7.38
N LEU A 26 3.69 -4.20 6.39
CA LEU A 26 4.49 -4.89 5.38
C LEU A 26 5.33 -3.91 4.55
N HIS A 27 4.76 -2.79 4.11
CA HIS A 27 5.51 -1.73 3.42
C HIS A 27 6.72 -1.26 4.25
N LYS A 28 6.54 -1.00 5.56
CA LYS A 28 7.65 -0.60 6.45
C LYS A 28 8.75 -1.66 6.51
N THR A 29 8.37 -2.94 6.61
CA THR A 29 9.35 -4.04 6.58
C THR A 29 10.11 -4.08 5.26
N ILE A 30 9.40 -3.96 4.13
CA ILE A 30 10.03 -3.93 2.79
C ILE A 30 11.02 -2.77 2.68
N CYS A 31 10.66 -1.57 3.13
CA CYS A 31 11.56 -0.41 3.10
C CYS A 31 12.82 -0.64 3.94
N ASN A 32 12.67 -1.20 5.15
CA ASN A 32 13.80 -1.51 6.03
C ASN A 32 14.73 -2.55 5.39
N THR A 33 14.19 -3.61 4.80
CA THR A 33 14.98 -4.64 4.12
C THR A 33 15.62 -4.12 2.85
N SER A 34 14.91 -3.30 2.06
CA SER A 34 15.42 -2.77 0.80
C SER A 34 16.53 -1.73 1.00
N GLY A 35 16.56 -1.06 2.16
CA GLY A 35 17.57 -0.04 2.48
C GLY A 35 19.00 -0.58 2.55
N SER A 36 19.18 -1.89 2.75
CA SER A 36 20.50 -2.54 2.73
C SER A 36 20.87 -3.18 1.38
N LEU A 37 19.95 -3.18 0.41
CA LEU A 37 20.16 -3.82 -0.88
C LEU A 37 20.70 -2.82 -1.91
N THR A 38 21.45 -3.34 -2.88
CA THR A 38 21.82 -2.56 -4.06
C THR A 38 20.61 -2.45 -4.98
N THR A 39 20.34 -1.26 -5.51
CA THR A 39 19.16 -0.97 -6.34
C THR A 39 19.14 -1.71 -7.69
N SER A 40 20.29 -2.19 -8.15
CA SER A 40 20.42 -3.05 -9.34
C SER A 40 20.27 -4.55 -9.03
N GLY A 41 20.20 -4.92 -7.75
CA GLY A 41 20.04 -6.31 -7.32
C GLY A 41 18.65 -6.86 -7.64
N GLU A 42 18.57 -8.15 -7.91
CA GLU A 42 17.32 -8.84 -8.20
C GLU A 42 16.36 -8.77 -7.01
N GLU A 43 16.88 -8.92 -5.78
CA GLU A 43 16.10 -8.85 -4.55
C GLU A 43 15.46 -7.48 -4.36
N TYR A 44 16.18 -6.40 -4.69
CA TYR A 44 15.63 -5.05 -4.63
C TYR A 44 14.46 -4.90 -5.61
N ARG A 45 14.60 -5.42 -6.84
CA ARG A 45 13.52 -5.38 -7.84
C ARG A 45 12.28 -6.14 -7.39
N VAL A 46 12.45 -7.34 -6.85
CA VAL A 46 11.34 -8.15 -6.32
C VAL A 46 10.62 -7.43 -5.18
N LEU A 47 11.37 -6.82 -4.25
CA LEU A 47 10.79 -6.04 -3.15
C LEU A 47 10.08 -4.77 -3.64
N ALA A 48 10.61 -4.10 -4.66
CA ALA A 48 9.97 -2.96 -5.28
C ALA A 48 8.66 -3.34 -5.98
N GLU A 49 8.63 -4.46 -6.70
CA GLU A 49 7.42 -5.00 -7.34
C GLU A 49 6.35 -5.37 -6.30
N LEU A 50 6.74 -6.03 -5.20
CA LEU A 50 5.84 -6.33 -4.09
C LEU A 50 5.26 -5.03 -3.48
N ASN A 51 6.09 -4.02 -3.28
CA ASN A 51 5.64 -2.74 -2.76
C ASN A 51 4.62 -2.05 -3.69
N GLN A 52 4.84 -2.11 -5.00
CA GLN A 52 3.88 -1.60 -5.99
C GLN A 52 2.56 -2.36 -5.96
N ALA A 53 2.61 -3.70 -5.83
CA ALA A 53 1.42 -4.53 -5.74
C ALA A 53 0.58 -4.18 -4.49
N ILE A 54 1.23 -3.93 -3.34
CA ILE A 54 0.57 -3.48 -2.11
C ILE A 54 -0.14 -2.14 -2.33
N CYS A 55 0.55 -1.16 -2.91
CA CYS A 55 -0.07 0.15 -3.22
C CYS A 55 -1.29 0.01 -4.13
N GLY A 56 -1.19 -0.81 -5.18
CA GLY A 56 -2.29 -1.09 -6.09
C GLY A 56 -3.47 -1.78 -5.42
N ALA A 57 -3.21 -2.71 -4.48
CA ALA A 57 -4.25 -3.36 -3.70
C ALA A 57 -4.98 -2.38 -2.79
N ILE A 58 -4.25 -1.51 -2.08
CA ILE A 58 -4.84 -0.45 -1.24
C ILE A 58 -5.73 0.44 -2.10
N GLN A 59 -5.22 0.97 -3.21
CA GLN A 59 -6.00 1.87 -4.08
C GLN A 59 -7.27 1.21 -4.63
N LYS A 60 -7.22 -0.08 -5.02
CA LYS A 60 -8.40 -0.80 -5.52
C LYS A 60 -9.45 -1.01 -4.43
N ILE A 61 -9.02 -1.19 -3.18
CA ILE A 61 -9.94 -1.40 -2.05
C ILE A 61 -10.51 -0.06 -1.57
N THR A 62 -9.67 0.95 -1.35
CA THR A 62 -10.04 2.22 -0.72
C THR A 62 -10.50 3.30 -1.71
N GLY A 63 -10.16 3.16 -2.99
CA GLY A 63 -10.33 4.20 -4.01
C GLY A 63 -9.19 5.23 -4.05
N GLU A 64 -8.28 5.21 -3.07
CA GLU A 64 -7.19 6.18 -2.95
C GLU A 64 -5.83 5.51 -2.76
N PRO A 65 -4.75 6.04 -3.35
CA PRO A 65 -3.41 5.56 -3.06
C PRO A 65 -3.07 5.76 -1.56
N PRO A 66 -2.24 4.87 -0.98
CA PRO A 66 -1.83 5.00 0.41
C PRO A 66 -1.10 6.32 0.64
N ALA A 67 -1.22 6.89 1.84
CA ALA A 67 -0.71 8.21 2.17
C ALA A 67 0.80 8.38 1.87
N TRP A 68 1.61 7.34 2.07
CA TRP A 68 3.05 7.36 1.79
C TRP A 68 3.40 7.27 0.30
N ALA A 69 2.48 6.82 -0.55
CA ALA A 69 2.67 6.77 -2.00
C ALA A 69 2.11 8.02 -2.71
N ARG A 70 1.43 8.90 -1.97
CA ARG A 70 0.96 10.16 -2.55
C ARG A 70 2.19 11.03 -2.81
N PRO A 71 2.39 11.52 -4.04
CA PRO A 71 3.41 12.54 -4.27
C PRO A 71 3.08 13.71 -3.35
N ALA A 72 4.08 14.18 -2.59
CA ALA A 72 3.93 15.41 -1.82
C ALA A 72 3.55 16.49 -2.83
N THR A 73 2.28 16.87 -2.86
CA THR A 73 1.83 18.02 -3.63
C THR A 73 2.59 19.18 -3.02
N HIS A 74 3.61 19.65 -3.75
CA HIS A 74 4.37 20.83 -3.41
C HIS A 74 3.37 21.99 -3.44
N THR A 75 2.71 22.24 -2.30
CA THR A 75 2.05 23.51 -2.05
C THR A 75 3.16 24.53 -2.17
N GLY A 76 3.10 25.30 -3.25
CA GLY A 76 4.08 26.30 -3.60
C GLY A 76 4.37 27.16 -2.39
N THR A 77 5.62 27.13 -1.95
CA THR A 77 6.19 28.14 -1.06
C THR A 77 6.03 29.46 -1.79
N GLY A 78 5.01 30.24 -1.41
CA GLY A 78 4.95 31.65 -1.74
C GLY A 78 6.19 32.29 -1.17
N VAL A 79 7.16 32.59 -2.02
CA VAL A 79 8.30 33.46 -1.71
C VAL A 79 7.74 34.89 -1.69
N PRO A 80 7.66 35.58 -0.54
CA PRO A 80 7.39 37.01 -0.57
C PRO A 80 8.60 37.71 -1.19
N LYS A 81 8.32 38.61 -2.15
CA LYS A 81 9.29 39.56 -2.71
C LYS A 81 9.71 40.59 -1.66
#